data_AF-A0A9E3C0A2-F1
#
_entry.id   AF-A0A9E3C0A2-F1
#
_cell.length_a   1.000
_cell.length_b   1.000
_cell.length_c   1.000
_cell.angle_alpha   90.00
_cell.angle_beta   90.00
_cell.angle_gamma   90.00
#
_symmetry.space_group_name_H-M   'P 1'
#
loop_
_entity.id
_entity.type
_entity.pdbx_description
1 polymer ?
#
loop_
_entity_poly.entity_id
_entity_poly.type
_entity_poly.pdbx_seq_one_letter_code
_entity_poly.pdbx_strand_id
1 'polypeptide(L)'
;MQETGWLITVRRLAQHHSGGKSRTYGRYEAFIDGNAIAGLSGFVCEAIGPGDNKTLNNGKRIEAGRYPLFTHWRGEKYASVGYALDTATPGALKMPAIRVGETEARTDILIHPGHPPTPYLSSVGCFNLTAPLQPTEEMEFWESRARVVALLDSLRAFAPEAFTAEDITRIPNAWLVVEGEPAD
;
A
#
# COMPACT_ATOMS: atom_id res chain seq x y z
N MET A 1 13.70 -22.67 -2.66
CA MET A 1 12.24 -22.89 -2.57
C MET A 1 11.58 -21.88 -3.50
N GLN A 2 10.67 -22.33 -4.36
CA GLN A 2 9.89 -21.42 -5.19
C GLN A 2 8.88 -20.72 -4.26
N GLU A 3 8.83 -19.38 -4.28
CA GLU A 3 7.79 -18.63 -3.57
C GLU A 3 6.43 -19.07 -4.12
N THR A 4 5.50 -19.46 -3.25
CA THR A 4 4.14 -19.87 -3.62
C THR A 4 3.15 -18.86 -3.05
N GLY A 5 2.10 -18.56 -3.82
CA GLY A 5 1.06 -17.59 -3.49
C GLY A 5 1.24 -16.22 -4.13
N TRP A 6 0.46 -15.26 -3.63
CA TRP A 6 0.47 -13.87 -4.10
C TRP A 6 1.41 -13.03 -3.24
N LEU A 7 2.31 -12.29 -3.88
CA LEU A 7 3.32 -11.49 -3.20
C LEU A 7 3.35 -10.10 -3.77
N ILE A 8 3.50 -9.08 -2.93
CA ILE A 8 4.01 -7.76 -3.34
C ILE A 8 5.30 -7.48 -2.58
N THR A 9 6.36 -7.17 -3.30
CA THR A 9 7.61 -6.68 -2.69
C THR A 9 7.64 -5.17 -2.72
N VAL A 10 8.24 -4.55 -1.70
CA VAL A 10 8.51 -3.13 -1.62
C VAL A 10 9.98 -2.97 -1.24
N ARG A 11 10.75 -2.35 -2.13
CA ARG A 11 12.14 -1.99 -1.88
C ARG A 11 12.26 -0.48 -1.69
N ARG A 12 12.75 -0.07 -0.51
CA ARG A 12 13.01 1.33 -0.20
C ARG A 12 14.28 1.79 -0.91
N LEU A 13 14.21 2.92 -1.59
CA LEU A 13 15.29 3.41 -2.46
C LEU A 13 15.95 4.66 -1.91
N ALA A 14 15.17 5.64 -1.49
CA ALA A 14 15.70 6.94 -1.08
C ALA A 14 14.75 7.66 -0.11
N GLN A 15 15.25 8.73 0.50
CA GLN A 15 14.42 9.72 1.18
C GLN A 15 14.23 10.95 0.30
N HIS A 16 12.97 11.27 0.00
CA HIS A 16 12.60 12.46 -0.77
C HIS A 16 12.30 13.62 0.17
N HIS A 17 12.82 14.80 -0.18
CA HIS A 17 12.66 16.04 0.55
C HIS A 17 12.06 17.13 -0.34
N SER A 18 11.06 17.84 0.17
CA SER A 18 10.41 18.97 -0.50
C SER A 18 10.06 20.04 0.53
N GLY A 19 10.94 21.04 0.66
CA GLY A 19 10.86 22.02 1.75
C GLY A 19 10.83 21.32 3.11
N GLY A 20 9.81 21.58 3.92
CA GLY A 20 9.60 20.94 5.22
C GLY A 20 8.99 19.52 5.17
N LYS A 21 8.63 19.00 3.98
CA LYS A 21 8.02 17.68 3.82
C LYS A 21 9.08 16.63 3.49
N SER A 22 8.94 15.44 4.07
CA SER A 22 9.82 14.30 3.79
C SER A 22 8.99 13.02 3.63
N ARG A 23 9.43 12.12 2.74
CA ARG A 23 8.83 10.80 2.53
C ARG A 23 9.91 9.79 2.15
N THR A 24 9.63 8.52 2.37
CA THR A 24 10.43 7.44 1.80
C THR A 24 9.89 7.09 0.44
N TYR A 25 10.78 6.97 -0.53
CA TYR A 25 10.45 6.61 -1.89
C TYR A 25 11.04 5.24 -2.20
N GLY A 26 10.23 4.38 -2.79
CA GLY A 26 10.56 2.99 -3.06
C GLY A 26 9.97 2.51 -4.37
N ARG A 27 10.26 1.24 -4.69
CA ARG A 27 9.69 0.50 -5.82
C ARG A 27 8.88 -0.67 -5.30
N TYR A 28 7.76 -0.98 -5.96
CA TYR A 28 7.02 -2.21 -5.71
C TYR A 28 6.92 -3.07 -6.97
N GLU A 29 6.75 -4.37 -6.76
CA GLU A 29 6.45 -5.36 -7.80
C GLU A 29 5.61 -6.50 -7.21
N ALA A 30 4.59 -6.95 -7.94
CA ALA A 30 3.73 -8.05 -7.51
C ALA A 30 4.01 -9.34 -8.31
N PHE A 31 3.83 -10.48 -7.64
CA PHE A 31 4.13 -11.82 -8.14
C PHE A 31 3.01 -12.80 -7.77
N ILE A 32 2.80 -13.81 -8.62
CA ILE A 32 2.05 -15.03 -8.30
C ILE A 32 2.95 -16.23 -8.55
N ASP A 33 3.14 -17.06 -7.52
CA ASP A 33 3.99 -18.25 -7.54
C ASP A 33 5.41 -17.98 -8.08
N GLY A 34 5.96 -16.83 -7.67
CA GLY A 34 7.28 -16.34 -8.07
C GLY A 34 7.35 -15.69 -9.46
N ASN A 35 6.24 -15.64 -10.21
CA ASN A 35 6.19 -15.00 -11.52
C ASN A 35 5.67 -13.57 -11.41
N ALA A 36 6.41 -12.60 -11.96
CA ALA A 36 5.99 -11.20 -11.97
C ALA A 36 4.66 -11.04 -12.72
N ILE A 37 3.73 -10.29 -12.13
CA ILE A 37 2.43 -10.01 -12.72
C ILE A 37 2.58 -8.80 -13.64
N ALA A 38 2.33 -8.99 -14.94
CA ALA A 38 2.45 -7.93 -15.93
C ALA A 38 1.62 -6.69 -15.53
N GLY A 39 2.26 -5.52 -15.53
CA GLY A 39 1.61 -4.25 -15.21
C GLY A 39 1.42 -3.95 -13.71
N LEU A 40 1.78 -4.88 -12.80
CA LEU A 40 1.70 -4.65 -11.35
C LEU A 40 3.05 -4.36 -10.72
N SER A 41 3.74 -3.35 -11.28
CA SER A 41 4.95 -2.78 -10.71
C SER A 41 4.94 -1.25 -10.85
N GLY A 42 5.70 -0.57 -10.00
CA GLY A 42 5.72 0.89 -9.97
C GLY A 42 6.46 1.42 -8.75
N PHE A 43 6.08 2.62 -8.31
CA PHE A 43 6.72 3.28 -7.18
C PHE A 43 5.78 3.38 -5.99
N VAL A 44 6.35 3.59 -4.82
CA VAL A 44 5.62 3.68 -3.56
C VAL A 44 6.21 4.77 -2.67
N CYS A 45 5.34 5.50 -2.00
CA CYS A 45 5.70 6.46 -0.98
C CYS A 45 5.24 5.96 0.41
N GLU A 46 6.13 6.08 1.39
CA GLU A 46 5.86 5.76 2.80
C GLU A 46 6.26 6.96 3.69
N ALA A 47 5.83 6.94 4.95
CA ALA A 47 6.38 7.82 5.96
C ALA A 47 7.89 7.63 6.14
N ILE A 48 8.55 8.61 6.74
CA ILE A 48 9.98 8.50 7.10
C ILE A 48 10.20 7.40 8.14
N GLY A 49 11.46 7.04 8.39
CA GLY A 49 11.82 5.98 9.33
C GLY A 49 12.82 6.43 10.39
N PRO A 50 13.54 5.47 11.01
CA PRO A 50 13.51 4.02 10.75
C PRO A 50 12.13 3.39 11.00
N GLY A 51 11.90 2.19 10.47
CA GLY A 51 10.66 1.46 10.73
C GLY A 51 10.43 1.18 12.22
N ASP A 52 9.17 1.24 12.67
CA ASP A 52 8.80 0.93 14.05
C ASP A 52 7.32 0.47 14.12
N ASN A 53 7.15 -0.80 14.52
CA ASN A 53 5.86 -1.48 14.69
C ASN A 53 5.34 -1.44 16.13
N LYS A 54 6.19 -1.10 17.10
CA LYS A 54 5.93 -1.21 18.54
C LYS A 54 5.28 0.04 19.10
N THR A 55 5.63 1.20 18.54
CA THR A 55 5.17 2.48 19.05
C THR A 55 4.01 3.02 18.22
N LEU A 56 2.86 3.24 18.86
CA LEU A 56 1.73 3.92 18.25
C LEU A 56 2.04 5.40 17.99
N ASN A 57 1.49 5.98 16.92
CA ASN A 57 1.56 7.42 16.60
C ASN A 57 2.98 8.02 16.54
N ASN A 58 3.99 7.22 16.20
CA ASN A 58 5.39 7.63 16.16
C ASN A 58 5.80 8.40 14.89
N GLY A 59 4.88 8.61 13.94
CA GLY A 59 5.16 9.27 12.67
C GLY A 59 6.02 8.48 11.68
N LYS A 60 6.29 7.20 11.96
CA LYS A 60 7.23 6.37 11.19
C LYS A 60 6.56 5.35 10.27
N ARG A 61 7.31 4.86 9.29
CA ARG A 61 6.98 3.65 8.51
C ARG A 61 6.99 2.38 9.36
N ILE A 62 6.42 1.29 8.83
CA ILE A 62 6.54 -0.03 9.46
C ILE A 62 7.95 -0.61 9.27
N GLU A 63 8.33 -1.60 10.08
CA GLU A 63 9.64 -2.26 9.95
C GLU A 63 9.76 -3.04 8.63
N ALA A 64 10.99 -3.28 8.17
CA ALA A 64 11.23 -4.25 7.10
C ALA A 64 10.81 -5.65 7.57
N GLY A 65 10.20 -6.43 6.69
CA GLY A 65 9.65 -7.73 7.09
C GLY A 65 8.61 -8.27 6.11
N ARG A 66 8.04 -9.43 6.47
CA ARG A 66 6.96 -10.08 5.72
C ARG A 66 5.66 -9.94 6.49
N TYR A 67 4.66 -9.37 5.85
CA TYR A 67 3.36 -9.08 6.44
C TYR A 67 2.24 -9.74 5.65
N PRO A 68 1.27 -10.36 6.32
CA PRO A 68 0.09 -10.87 5.66
C PRO A 68 -0.81 -9.77 5.10
N LEU A 69 -1.53 -10.08 4.02
CA LEU A 69 -2.55 -9.19 3.47
C LEU A 69 -3.96 -9.60 3.89
N PHE A 70 -4.79 -8.60 4.10
CA PHE A 70 -6.19 -8.71 4.47
C PHE A 70 -7.03 -7.80 3.58
N THR A 71 -8.28 -8.15 3.36
CA THR A 71 -9.26 -7.15 2.95
C THR A 71 -9.44 -6.11 4.07
N HIS A 72 -9.92 -4.94 3.69
CA HIS A 72 -10.20 -3.84 4.59
C HIS A 72 -11.66 -3.46 4.50
N TRP A 73 -12.31 -3.42 5.66
CA TRP A 73 -13.65 -2.89 5.83
C TRP A 73 -13.75 -2.26 7.21
N ARG A 74 -13.16 -1.07 7.39
CA ARG A 74 -13.24 -0.33 8.65
C ARG A 74 -13.49 1.15 8.39
N GLY A 75 -14.63 1.63 8.88
CA GLY A 75 -15.05 3.01 8.73
C GLY A 75 -15.47 3.36 7.30
N GLU A 76 -15.71 4.64 7.07
CA GLU A 76 -16.26 5.10 5.79
C GLU A 76 -15.18 5.42 4.75
N LYS A 77 -13.90 5.40 5.14
CA LYS A 77 -12.84 6.02 4.34
C LYS A 77 -12.20 5.08 3.31
N TYR A 78 -11.98 3.83 3.66
CA TYR A 78 -11.26 2.86 2.83
C TYR A 78 -12.00 1.53 2.79
N ALA A 79 -11.89 0.82 1.66
CA ALA A 79 -12.51 -0.49 1.47
C ALA A 79 -11.78 -1.35 0.44
N SER A 80 -11.80 -2.68 0.60
CA SER A 80 -11.36 -3.64 -0.43
C SER A 80 -12.50 -4.21 -1.27
N VAL A 81 -13.69 -4.31 -0.65
CA VAL A 81 -14.95 -4.74 -1.26
C VAL A 81 -15.89 -3.54 -1.26
N GLY A 82 -16.65 -3.29 -2.33
CA GLY A 82 -17.60 -2.17 -2.36
C GLY A 82 -16.97 -0.77 -2.27
N TYR A 83 -15.68 -0.62 -2.63
CA TYR A 83 -15.03 0.69 -2.72
C TYR A 83 -15.72 1.57 -3.78
N ALA A 84 -15.68 2.89 -3.61
CA ALA A 84 -16.34 3.82 -4.50
C ALA A 84 -15.78 3.72 -5.92
N LEU A 85 -16.68 3.49 -6.88
CA LEU A 85 -16.38 3.48 -8.32
C LEU A 85 -16.42 4.88 -8.94
N ASP A 86 -16.74 5.91 -8.15
CA ASP A 86 -16.77 7.29 -8.60
C ASP A 86 -15.40 7.70 -9.18
N THR A 87 -15.43 8.16 -10.43
CA THR A 87 -14.27 8.67 -11.17
C THR A 87 -14.32 10.19 -11.37
N ALA A 88 -15.34 10.86 -10.83
CA ALA A 88 -15.52 12.31 -10.93
C ALA A 88 -15.02 13.04 -9.67
N THR A 89 -15.15 12.43 -8.48
CA THR A 89 -14.77 13.05 -7.21
C THR A 89 -13.49 12.44 -6.64
N PRO A 90 -12.35 13.15 -6.66
CA PRO A 90 -11.13 12.67 -6.03
C PRO A 90 -11.31 12.47 -4.53
N GLY A 91 -10.87 11.32 -4.01
CA GLY A 91 -10.93 11.02 -2.58
C GLY A 91 -12.33 10.79 -2.02
N ALA A 92 -13.31 10.43 -2.86
CA ALA A 92 -14.63 9.98 -2.39
C ALA A 92 -14.49 8.87 -1.34
N LEU A 93 -15.39 8.86 -0.35
CA LEU A 93 -15.44 7.86 0.72
C LEU A 93 -15.42 6.43 0.15
N LYS A 94 -14.91 5.49 0.95
CA LYS A 94 -14.60 4.12 0.55
C LYS A 94 -13.58 4.07 -0.60
N MET A 95 -12.44 4.75 -0.46
CA MET A 95 -11.32 4.60 -1.40
C MET A 95 -10.78 3.16 -1.38
N PRO A 96 -10.24 2.66 -2.51
CA PRO A 96 -9.68 1.32 -2.56
C PRO A 96 -8.50 1.20 -1.60
N ALA A 97 -8.43 0.12 -0.83
CA ALA A 97 -7.29 -0.17 0.03
C ALA A 97 -7.11 -1.68 0.26
N ILE A 98 -5.89 -2.09 0.60
CA ILE A 98 -5.54 -3.42 1.08
C ILE A 98 -4.96 -3.26 2.48
N ARG A 99 -5.37 -4.10 3.44
CA ARG A 99 -4.85 -4.05 4.80
C ARG A 99 -3.59 -4.90 4.93
N VAL A 100 -2.59 -4.32 5.56
CA VAL A 100 -1.38 -5.01 6.02
C VAL A 100 -1.60 -5.43 7.46
N GLY A 101 -1.53 -6.74 7.73
CA GLY A 101 -1.76 -7.30 9.05
C GLY A 101 -0.47 -7.60 9.82
N GLU A 102 -0.64 -8.04 11.07
CA GLU A 102 0.45 -8.49 11.95
C GLU A 102 1.58 -7.44 12.16
N THR A 103 1.23 -6.15 12.10
CA THR A 103 2.13 -5.01 12.35
C THR A 103 2.29 -4.67 13.84
N GLU A 104 2.32 -5.71 14.69
CA GLU A 104 2.39 -5.63 16.16
C GLU A 104 1.36 -4.67 16.79
N ALA A 105 1.81 -3.59 17.44
CA ALA A 105 0.94 -2.63 18.12
C ALA A 105 0.16 -1.76 17.13
N ARG A 106 0.65 -1.63 15.89
CA ARG A 106 0.03 -0.77 14.88
C ARG A 106 -1.11 -1.50 14.18
N THR A 107 -2.19 -0.76 13.97
CA THR A 107 -3.37 -1.24 13.25
C THR A 107 -3.68 -0.29 12.09
N ASP A 108 -4.51 -0.74 11.16
CA ASP A 108 -4.94 0.04 9.97
C ASP A 108 -3.76 0.54 9.13
N ILE A 109 -2.73 -0.28 8.99
CA ILE A 109 -1.70 -0.10 7.96
C ILE A 109 -2.26 -0.56 6.64
N LEU A 110 -2.23 0.33 5.65
CA LEU A 110 -2.91 0.14 4.38
C LEU A 110 -1.96 0.36 3.20
N ILE A 111 -2.18 -0.41 2.13
CA ILE A 111 -1.77 -0.04 0.78
C ILE A 111 -2.96 0.69 0.16
N HIS A 112 -2.82 1.99 -0.10
CA HIS A 112 -3.93 2.82 -0.57
C HIS A 112 -3.44 4.02 -1.39
N PRO A 113 -4.30 4.70 -2.14
CA PRO A 113 -3.89 5.81 -2.99
C PRO A 113 -3.39 7.00 -2.17
N GLY A 114 -2.63 7.90 -2.79
CA GLY A 114 -2.44 9.25 -2.26
C GLY A 114 -3.80 9.90 -1.96
N HIS A 115 -3.86 10.77 -0.95
CA HIS A 115 -5.10 11.37 -0.48
C HIS A 115 -5.13 12.88 -0.80
N PRO A 116 -6.15 13.37 -1.52
CA PRO A 116 -6.35 14.80 -1.76
C PRO A 116 -6.59 15.60 -0.45
N PRO A 117 -6.35 16.91 -0.40
CA PRO A 117 -6.00 17.79 -1.51
C PRO A 117 -4.50 17.83 -1.84
N THR A 118 -3.62 17.34 -0.94
CA THR A 118 -2.16 17.40 -1.11
C THR A 118 -1.52 16.01 -1.02
N PRO A 119 -1.55 15.21 -2.10
CA PRO A 119 -1.11 13.83 -2.12
C PRO A 119 0.43 13.70 -2.16
N TYR A 120 1.16 14.46 -1.33
CA TYR A 120 2.61 14.29 -1.18
C TYR A 120 2.96 13.00 -0.43
N LEU A 121 2.24 12.74 0.65
CA LEU A 121 2.27 11.52 1.45
C LEU A 121 0.92 11.40 2.15
N SER A 122 0.42 10.19 2.36
CA SER A 122 -0.89 9.98 2.99
C SER A 122 -0.82 8.89 4.04
N SER A 123 -1.06 9.31 5.29
CA SER A 123 -1.02 8.50 6.50
C SER A 123 0.38 8.04 6.94
N VAL A 124 0.48 7.70 8.22
CA VAL A 124 1.71 7.22 8.86
C VAL A 124 1.82 5.71 8.67
N GLY A 125 2.94 5.28 8.08
CA GLY A 125 3.31 3.90 7.75
C GLY A 125 2.40 3.10 6.83
N CYS A 126 1.45 3.77 6.17
CA CYS A 126 0.82 3.22 4.97
C CYS A 126 1.76 3.28 3.75
N PHE A 127 1.34 2.61 2.69
CA PHE A 127 2.00 2.56 1.39
C PHE A 127 1.13 3.26 0.35
N ASN A 128 1.64 4.34 -0.25
CA ASN A 128 0.96 5.05 -1.33
C ASN A 128 1.59 4.73 -2.69
N LEU A 129 0.88 3.98 -3.53
CA LEU A 129 1.38 3.59 -4.85
C LEU A 129 1.31 4.76 -5.82
N THR A 130 2.28 4.87 -6.72
CA THR A 130 2.39 6.01 -7.64
C THR A 130 3.21 5.67 -8.88
N ALA A 131 2.99 6.45 -9.93
CA ALA A 131 3.94 6.70 -11.01
C ALA A 131 5.31 7.17 -10.46
N PRO A 132 6.38 7.10 -11.27
CA PRO A 132 7.66 7.68 -10.87
C PRO A 132 7.51 9.17 -10.54
N LEU A 133 8.16 9.60 -9.45
CA LEU A 133 8.14 10.99 -8.98
C LEU A 133 9.54 11.47 -8.66
N GLN A 134 9.77 12.77 -8.88
CA GLN A 134 10.86 13.53 -8.31
C GLN A 134 10.59 13.84 -6.82
N PRO A 135 11.62 14.26 -6.05
CA PRO A 135 11.47 14.57 -4.64
C PRO A 135 10.40 15.61 -4.30
N THR A 136 10.19 16.60 -5.17
CA THR A 136 9.27 17.71 -4.93
C THR A 136 7.85 17.47 -5.42
N GLU A 137 7.61 16.40 -6.19
CA GLU A 137 6.33 16.15 -6.86
C GLU A 137 5.32 15.47 -5.94
N GLU A 138 4.05 15.84 -6.10
CA GLU A 138 2.92 15.16 -5.47
C GLU A 138 2.44 13.99 -6.33
N MET A 139 1.81 12.98 -5.73
CA MET A 139 1.22 11.86 -6.45
C MET A 139 0.01 12.34 -7.25
N GLU A 140 -0.17 11.85 -8.48
CA GLU A 140 -1.45 12.04 -9.18
C GLU A 140 -2.47 11.05 -8.61
N PHE A 141 -3.62 11.56 -8.16
CA PHE A 141 -4.59 10.78 -7.41
C PHE A 141 -5.17 9.62 -8.21
N TRP A 142 -5.62 9.88 -9.44
CA TRP A 142 -6.33 8.88 -10.24
C TRP A 142 -5.40 7.74 -10.68
N GLU A 143 -4.16 8.06 -10.99
CA GLU A 143 -3.08 7.15 -11.29
C GLU A 143 -2.74 6.28 -10.07
N SER A 144 -2.54 6.91 -8.92
CA SER A 144 -2.32 6.22 -7.64
C SER A 144 -3.49 5.28 -7.31
N ARG A 145 -4.73 5.74 -7.53
CA ARG A 145 -5.96 4.95 -7.37
C ARG A 145 -6.00 3.76 -8.30
N ALA A 146 -5.70 3.95 -9.59
CA ALA A 146 -5.72 2.90 -10.59
C ALA A 146 -4.75 1.76 -10.22
N ARG A 147 -3.57 2.06 -9.67
CA ARG A 147 -2.61 1.05 -9.21
C ARG A 147 -3.16 0.19 -8.08
N VAL A 148 -3.78 0.80 -7.08
CA VAL A 148 -4.35 0.06 -5.94
C VAL A 148 -5.54 -0.79 -6.39
N VAL A 149 -6.37 -0.28 -7.29
CA VAL A 149 -7.46 -1.06 -7.92
C VAL A 149 -6.89 -2.27 -8.66
N ALA A 150 -5.83 -2.10 -9.45
CA ALA A 150 -5.21 -3.20 -10.18
C ALA A 150 -4.65 -4.29 -9.25
N LEU A 151 -4.08 -3.93 -8.10
CA LEU A 151 -3.69 -4.92 -7.08
C LEU A 151 -4.91 -5.64 -6.48
N LEU A 152 -5.98 -4.91 -6.16
CA LEU A 152 -7.21 -5.51 -5.63
C LEU A 152 -7.86 -6.48 -6.61
N ASP A 153 -7.89 -6.15 -7.90
CA ASP A 153 -8.45 -7.01 -8.93
C ASP A 153 -7.61 -8.29 -9.11
N SER A 154 -6.28 -8.17 -9.04
CA SER A 154 -5.38 -9.33 -9.03
C SER A 154 -5.57 -10.21 -7.81
N LEU A 155 -5.64 -9.64 -6.60
CA LEU A 155 -5.89 -10.37 -5.37
C LEU A 155 -7.27 -11.05 -5.38
N ARG A 156 -8.30 -10.39 -5.91
CA ARG A 156 -9.65 -10.95 -6.04
C ARG A 156 -9.67 -12.13 -7.01
N ALA A 157 -8.92 -12.05 -8.11
CA ALA A 157 -8.78 -13.18 -9.03
C ALA A 157 -8.03 -14.36 -8.38
N PHE A 158 -7.02 -14.08 -7.55
CA PHE A 158 -6.21 -15.09 -6.87
C PHE A 158 -6.97 -15.78 -5.71
N ALA A 159 -7.72 -15.03 -4.91
CA ALA A 159 -8.39 -15.51 -3.71
C ALA A 159 -9.82 -14.95 -3.58
N PRO A 160 -10.75 -15.32 -4.48
CA PRO A 160 -12.07 -14.68 -4.59
C PRO A 160 -12.90 -14.77 -3.32
N GLU A 161 -12.79 -15.88 -2.57
CA GLU A 161 -13.54 -16.10 -1.33
C GLU A 161 -13.29 -15.03 -0.27
N ALA A 162 -12.07 -14.46 -0.21
CA ALA A 162 -11.73 -13.39 0.73
C ALA A 162 -12.46 -12.06 0.43
N PHE A 163 -13.07 -11.92 -0.75
CA PHE A 163 -13.72 -10.68 -1.21
C PHE A 163 -15.26 -10.80 -1.31
N THR A 164 -15.83 -11.85 -0.73
CA THR A 164 -17.28 -12.13 -0.81
C THR A 164 -18.14 -11.29 0.13
N ALA A 165 -17.53 -10.69 1.16
CA ALA A 165 -18.22 -9.90 2.16
C ALA A 165 -17.47 -8.60 2.49
N GLU A 166 -18.23 -7.64 2.99
CA GLU A 166 -17.75 -6.39 3.56
C GLU A 166 -17.20 -6.62 4.98
N ASP A 167 -16.05 -7.29 5.08
CA ASP A 167 -15.36 -7.61 6.34
C ASP A 167 -13.84 -7.54 6.20
N ILE A 168 -13.12 -7.49 7.33
CA ILE A 168 -11.67 -7.68 7.39
C ILE A 168 -11.38 -9.19 7.38
N THR A 169 -10.99 -9.69 6.22
CA THR A 169 -10.75 -11.11 5.97
C THR A 169 -9.30 -11.34 5.56
N ARG A 170 -8.65 -12.33 6.16
CA ARG A 170 -7.30 -12.75 5.75
C ARG A 170 -7.36 -13.23 4.30
N ILE A 171 -6.49 -12.71 3.45
CA ILE A 171 -6.33 -13.23 2.09
C ILE A 171 -5.34 -14.41 2.18
N PRO A 172 -5.78 -15.65 1.91
CA PRO A 172 -4.91 -16.83 2.03
C PRO A 172 -3.71 -16.72 1.10
N ASN A 173 -2.51 -17.09 1.59
CA ASN A 173 -1.27 -17.09 0.82
C ASN A 173 -0.92 -15.75 0.12
N ALA A 174 -1.39 -14.62 0.65
CA ALA A 174 -1.06 -13.29 0.15
C ALA A 174 -0.21 -12.50 1.14
N TRP A 175 0.90 -11.91 0.66
CA TRP A 175 1.92 -11.29 1.50
C TRP A 175 2.47 -9.98 0.90
N LEU A 176 2.78 -9.03 1.77
CA LEU A 176 3.68 -7.91 1.51
C LEU A 176 5.07 -8.27 2.07
N VAL A 177 6.13 -8.04 1.30
CA VAL A 177 7.51 -8.11 1.78
C VAL A 177 8.16 -6.74 1.62
N VAL A 178 8.61 -6.16 2.72
CA VAL A 178 9.31 -4.88 2.75
C VAL A 178 10.81 -5.14 2.92
N GLU A 179 11.60 -4.67 1.97
CA GLU A 179 13.05 -4.87 1.93
C GLU A 179 13.79 -3.66 2.51
N GLY A 180 14.46 -3.92 3.65
CA GLY A 180 15.49 -3.05 4.23
C GLY A 180 15.05 -1.63 4.60
N GLU A 181 16.06 -0.81 4.85
CA GLU A 181 15.93 0.64 4.93
C GLU A 181 16.52 1.27 3.66
N PRO A 182 16.09 2.48 3.23
CA PRO A 182 16.71 3.14 2.10
C PRO A 182 18.21 3.36 2.39
N ALA A 183 19.04 3.26 1.35
CA ALA A 183 20.45 3.62 1.48
C ALA A 183 20.56 5.12 1.75
N ASP A 184 21.50 5.48 2.63
CA ASP A 184 21.86 6.88 2.91
C ASP A 184 22.49 7.56 1.69
#